data_AF-A0A6C0D0G4-F1
#
_entry.id   AF-A0A6C0D0G4-F1
#
_cell.length_a   1.000
_cell.length_b   1.000
_cell.length_c   1.000
_cell.angle_alpha   90.00
_cell.angle_beta   90.00
_cell.angle_gamma   90.00
#
_symmetry.space_group_name_H-M   'P 1'
#
loop_
_entity.id
_entity.type
_entity.pdbx_description
1 polymer ?
#
loop_
_entity_poly.entity_id
_entity_poly.type
_entity_poly.pdbx_seq_one_letter_code
_entity_poly.pdbx_strand_id
1 'polypeptide(L)'
;MKKATSDYVYSHLSPFERSTEPGREGKANAAFFELMKRQWGDQMPDETRSNLEKVGEKFHQSFDVDKGEAKKMDTKEIILEESIAYVVENVKAGLHPRHLNTEDVHVLLAAFGKEWYKKFDYEEGDIPSNYLEMGKSLDDDEEEEKEEKKTIG
;
A
#
# COMPACT_ATOMS: atom_id res chain seq x y z
N MET A 1 -27.42 -39.33 -33.19
CA MET A 1 -26.49 -38.70 -32.23
C MET A 1 -25.10 -38.65 -32.84
N LYS A 2 -24.60 -37.47 -33.22
CA LYS A 2 -23.24 -37.24 -33.69
C LYS A 2 -22.66 -36.11 -32.84
N LYS A 3 -21.64 -36.39 -32.02
CA LYS A 3 -20.91 -35.39 -31.25
C LYS A 3 -19.77 -34.89 -32.13
N ALA A 4 -19.79 -33.60 -32.47
CA ALA A 4 -18.68 -32.90 -33.09
C ALA A 4 -17.84 -32.31 -31.96
N THR A 5 -16.60 -32.80 -31.81
CA THR A 5 -15.60 -32.25 -30.91
C THR A 5 -14.93 -31.05 -31.59
N SER A 6 -14.99 -29.91 -30.91
CA SER A 6 -14.41 -28.64 -31.31
C SER A 6 -12.92 -28.62 -30.93
N ASP A 7 -12.09 -29.20 -31.78
CA ASP A 7 -10.63 -29.05 -31.69
C ASP A 7 -10.20 -27.90 -32.60
N TYR A 8 -10.24 -26.66 -32.11
CA TYR A 8 -9.46 -25.56 -32.70
C TYR A 8 -9.22 -24.47 -31.66
N VAL A 9 -8.06 -23.83 -31.80
CA VAL A 9 -7.57 -22.64 -31.09
C VAL A 9 -6.71 -22.87 -29.84
N TYR A 10 -5.47 -23.34 -30.07
CA TYR A 10 -4.27 -22.79 -29.42
C TYR A 10 -3.08 -22.91 -30.38
N SER A 11 -2.98 -22.00 -31.35
CA SER A 11 -1.86 -21.94 -32.31
C SER A 11 -1.11 -20.60 -32.31
N HIS A 12 -1.18 -19.83 -31.22
CA HIS A 12 -0.48 -18.54 -31.10
C HIS A 12 0.36 -18.45 -29.82
N LEU A 13 1.12 -19.50 -29.52
CA LEU A 13 2.24 -19.40 -28.59
C LEU A 13 3.47 -18.91 -29.36
N SER A 14 4.06 -17.82 -28.85
CA SER A 14 5.20 -17.14 -29.45
C SER A 14 6.45 -18.05 -29.50
N PRO A 15 7.40 -17.83 -30.42
CA PRO A 15 8.62 -18.63 -30.52
C PRO A 15 9.59 -18.51 -29.33
N PHE A 16 9.21 -17.84 -28.24
CA PHE A 16 10.09 -17.53 -27.11
C PHE A 16 10.24 -18.67 -26.09
N GLU A 17 9.58 -19.80 -26.29
CA GLU A 17 9.72 -20.97 -25.42
C GLU A 17 10.47 -22.09 -26.13
N ARG A 18 11.79 -21.93 -26.30
CA ARG A 18 12.68 -23.06 -26.60
C ARG A 18 14.16 -22.74 -26.36
N SER A 19 14.57 -22.76 -25.08
CA SER A 19 15.81 -23.43 -24.65
C SER A 19 16.00 -23.26 -23.14
N THR A 20 15.68 -24.30 -22.37
CA THR A 20 16.19 -24.47 -21.01
C THR A 20 17.14 -25.66 -21.02
N GLU A 21 18.39 -25.42 -21.40
CA GLU A 21 19.49 -26.31 -21.02
C GLU A 21 20.07 -25.81 -19.69
N PRO A 22 19.94 -26.57 -18.59
CA PRO A 22 20.46 -26.16 -17.30
C PRO A 22 21.98 -26.41 -17.28
N GLY A 23 22.79 -25.37 -17.49
CA GLY A 23 24.23 -25.50 -17.17
C GLY A 23 25.20 -24.46 -17.72
N ARG A 24 24.84 -23.60 -18.68
CA ARG A 24 25.80 -22.63 -19.27
C ARG A 24 25.36 -21.15 -19.30
N GLU A 25 24.14 -20.82 -18.88
CA GLU A 25 23.54 -19.51 -19.19
C GLU A 25 23.59 -18.46 -18.06
N GLY A 26 24.03 -18.83 -16.85
CA GLY A 26 24.01 -17.89 -15.71
C GLY A 26 24.87 -16.63 -15.87
N LYS A 27 25.98 -16.72 -16.62
CA LYS A 27 26.92 -15.58 -16.78
C LYS A 27 26.52 -14.62 -17.90
N ALA A 28 25.97 -15.13 -19.00
CA ALA A 28 25.51 -14.31 -20.12
C ALA A 28 24.27 -13.49 -19.73
N ASN A 29 23.34 -14.12 -18.99
CA ASN A 29 22.15 -13.45 -18.48
C ASN A 29 22.51 -12.39 -17.42
N ALA A 30 23.46 -12.67 -16.53
CA ALA A 30 23.94 -11.68 -15.56
C ALA A 30 24.60 -10.47 -16.22
N ALA A 31 25.46 -10.68 -17.23
CA ALA A 31 26.12 -9.59 -17.94
C ALA A 31 25.12 -8.70 -18.71
N PHE A 32 24.07 -9.29 -19.28
CA PHE A 32 22.99 -8.55 -19.92
C PHE A 32 22.19 -7.71 -18.92
N PHE A 33 21.83 -8.29 -17.77
CA PHE A 33 21.15 -7.57 -16.69
C PHE A 33 21.99 -6.42 -16.13
N GLU A 34 23.29 -6.60 -15.94
CA GLU A 34 24.19 -5.53 -15.48
C GLU A 34 24.30 -4.39 -16.50
N LEU A 35 24.35 -4.71 -17.80
CA LEU A 35 24.36 -3.72 -18.86
C LEU A 35 23.08 -2.87 -18.86
N MET A 36 21.91 -3.53 -18.75
CA MET A 36 20.61 -2.86 -18.66
C MET A 36 20.49 -2.01 -17.39
N LYS A 37 20.95 -2.54 -16.25
CA LYS A 37 20.92 -1.85 -14.96
C LYS A 37 21.77 -0.58 -14.98
N ARG A 38 22.94 -0.64 -15.62
CA ARG A 38 23.80 0.53 -15.82
C ARG A 38 23.16 1.56 -16.74
N GLN A 39 22.63 1.12 -17.89
CA GLN A 39 21.99 2.01 -18.86
C GLN A 39 20.76 2.71 -18.30
N TRP A 40 19.95 2.01 -17.49
CA TRP A 40 18.80 2.61 -16.79
C TRP A 40 19.23 3.47 -15.61
N GLY A 41 20.25 3.04 -14.85
CA GLY A 41 20.77 3.78 -13.70
C GLY A 41 21.41 5.11 -14.09
N ASP A 42 22.03 5.19 -15.26
CA ASP A 42 22.68 6.42 -15.76
C ASP A 42 21.67 7.43 -16.35
N GLN A 43 20.45 6.98 -16.66
CA GLN A 43 19.37 7.83 -17.22
C GLN A 43 18.34 8.29 -16.17
N MET A 44 18.41 7.76 -14.94
CA MET A 44 17.49 8.16 -13.87
C MET A 44 17.99 9.40 -13.13
N PRO A 45 17.09 10.37 -12.81
CA PRO A 45 17.38 11.44 -11.87
C PRO A 45 17.76 10.90 -10.49
N ASP A 46 18.63 11.62 -9.77
CA ASP A 46 19.14 11.20 -8.45
C ASP A 46 18.02 11.01 -7.41
N GLU A 47 16.97 11.83 -7.47
CA GLU A 47 15.80 11.71 -6.58
C GLU A 47 15.05 10.39 -6.82
N THR A 48 14.90 9.99 -8.08
CA THR A 48 14.26 8.71 -8.45
C THR A 48 15.09 7.53 -7.99
N ARG A 49 16.42 7.59 -8.11
CA ARG A 49 17.34 6.56 -7.61
C ARG A 49 17.21 6.39 -6.09
N SER A 50 17.21 7.48 -5.34
CA SER A 50 17.08 7.43 -3.87
C SER A 50 15.73 6.83 -3.43
N ASN A 51 14.64 7.16 -4.13
CA ASN A 51 13.33 6.60 -3.82
C ASN A 51 13.25 5.10 -4.15
N LEU A 52 13.86 4.66 -5.26
CA LEU A 52 13.94 3.24 -5.62
C LEU A 52 14.77 2.43 -4.61
N GLU A 53 15.87 2.99 -4.10
CA GLU A 53 16.66 2.34 -3.05
C GLU A 53 15.85 2.14 -1.78
N LYS A 54 15.11 3.18 -1.33
CA LYS A 54 14.23 3.08 -0.16
C LYS A 54 13.11 2.05 -0.34
N VAL A 55 12.49 1.99 -1.52
CA VAL A 55 11.47 0.99 -1.83
C VAL A 55 12.06 -0.42 -1.83
N GLY A 56 13.23 -0.61 -2.44
CA GLY A 56 13.94 -1.88 -2.45
C GLY A 56 14.32 -2.35 -1.05
N GLU A 57 14.76 -1.44 -0.18
CA GLU A 57 15.07 -1.73 1.22
C GLU A 57 13.83 -2.19 1.99
N LYS A 58 12.72 -1.46 1.88
CA LYS A 58 11.43 -1.86 2.49
C LYS A 58 10.95 -3.23 2.01
N PHE A 59 11.10 -3.51 0.71
CA PHE A 59 10.71 -4.79 0.11
C PHE A 59 11.57 -5.96 0.62
N HIS A 60 12.88 -5.77 0.73
CA HIS A 60 13.78 -6.79 1.27
C HIS A 60 13.57 -7.04 2.78
N GLN A 61 13.08 -6.05 3.51
CA GLN A 61 12.73 -6.21 4.92
C GLN A 61 11.45 -7.03 5.10
N SER A 62 10.47 -6.87 4.21
CA SER A 62 9.16 -7.54 4.27
C SER A 62 9.12 -8.91 3.59
N PHE A 63 10.10 -9.26 2.75
CA PHE A 63 10.12 -10.51 2.00
C PHE A 63 11.44 -11.29 2.17
N ASP A 64 11.35 -12.54 2.62
CA ASP A 64 12.49 -13.45 2.70
C ASP A 64 12.74 -14.05 1.30
N VAL A 65 13.60 -13.40 0.53
CA VAL A 65 13.90 -13.75 -0.87
C VAL A 65 14.49 -15.15 -1.00
N ASP A 66 15.19 -15.65 0.02
CA ASP A 66 15.80 -16.98 0.01
C ASP A 66 14.76 -18.09 0.16
N LYS A 67 13.66 -17.81 0.88
CA LYS A 67 12.58 -18.78 1.13
C LYS A 67 11.35 -18.56 0.25
N GLY A 68 11.26 -17.43 -0.44
CA GLY A 68 10.08 -17.07 -1.23
C GLY A 68 8.85 -16.81 -0.36
N GLU A 69 9.04 -16.52 0.92
CA GLU A 69 7.97 -16.28 1.89
C GLU A 69 8.00 -14.81 2.31
N ALA A 70 6.82 -14.22 2.51
CA ALA A 70 6.76 -12.96 3.24
C ALA A 70 7.41 -13.18 4.60
N LYS A 71 8.42 -12.37 4.92
CA LYS A 71 9.05 -12.43 6.23
C LYS A 71 7.92 -12.19 7.22
N LYS A 72 7.74 -13.07 8.21
CA LYS A 72 6.83 -12.82 9.32
C LYS A 72 7.39 -11.61 10.07
N MET A 73 7.10 -10.41 9.56
CA MET A 73 7.08 -9.22 10.38
C MET A 73 6.12 -9.55 11.51
N ASP A 74 6.54 -9.31 12.76
CA ASP A 74 5.61 -9.32 13.88
C ASP A 74 4.50 -8.34 13.50
N THR A 75 3.36 -8.86 13.03
CA THR A 75 2.24 -8.13 12.41
C THR A 75 1.48 -7.25 13.42
N LYS A 76 2.13 -6.85 14.50
CA LYS A 76 1.60 -5.90 15.47
C LYS A 76 1.86 -4.46 15.10
N GLU A 77 2.82 -4.19 14.24
CA GLU A 77 3.08 -2.83 13.78
C GLU A 77 2.21 -2.56 12.55
N ILE A 78 0.98 -2.10 12.81
CA ILE A 78 0.13 -1.52 11.76
C ILE A 78 0.90 -0.31 11.22
N ILE A 79 1.29 -0.36 9.94
CA ILE A 79 1.92 0.77 9.27
C ILE A 79 0.83 1.81 9.04
N LEU A 80 0.65 2.69 10.02
CA LEU A 80 -0.40 3.70 10.03
C LEU A 80 -0.35 4.55 8.76
N GLU A 81 0.85 4.82 8.24
CA GLU A 81 1.07 5.58 7.00
C GLU A 81 0.44 4.90 5.78
N GLU A 82 0.54 3.56 5.67
CA GLU A 82 -0.06 2.81 4.57
C GLU A 82 -1.58 2.78 4.69
N SER A 83 -2.10 2.60 5.91
CA SER A 83 -3.54 2.67 6.18
C SER A 83 -4.10 4.06 5.83
N ILE A 84 -3.44 5.14 6.25
CA ILE A 84 -3.84 6.50 5.90
C ILE A 84 -3.81 6.69 4.37
N ALA A 85 -2.72 6.29 3.72
CA ALA A 85 -2.58 6.44 2.27
C ALA A 85 -3.70 5.69 1.51
N TYR A 86 -4.00 4.45 1.92
CA TYR A 86 -5.07 3.66 1.33
C TYR A 86 -6.43 4.35 1.43
N VAL A 87 -6.81 4.82 2.62
CA VAL A 87 -8.11 5.47 2.84
C VAL A 87 -8.18 6.80 2.08
N VAL A 88 -7.11 7.60 2.12
CA VAL A 88 -7.03 8.89 1.40
C VAL A 88 -7.21 8.71 -0.11
N GLU A 89 -6.55 7.72 -0.70
CA GLU A 89 -6.68 7.45 -2.13
C GLU A 89 -8.10 6.98 -2.51
N ASN A 90 -8.75 6.19 -1.65
CA ASN A 90 -10.15 5.79 -1.87
C ASN A 90 -11.10 6.99 -1.85
N VAL A 91 -10.97 7.89 -0.87
CA VAL A 91 -11.81 9.10 -0.78
C VAL A 91 -11.56 10.01 -1.99
N LYS A 92 -10.30 10.22 -2.39
CA LYS A 92 -9.96 10.99 -3.61
C LYS A 92 -10.48 10.33 -4.90
N ALA A 93 -10.55 9.00 -4.94
CA ALA A 93 -11.14 8.27 -6.06
C ALA A 93 -12.68 8.42 -6.15
N GLY A 94 -13.30 9.17 -5.22
CA GLY A 94 -14.72 9.47 -5.19
C GLY A 94 -15.52 8.54 -4.27
N LEU A 95 -14.86 7.80 -3.37
CA LEU A 95 -15.57 7.03 -2.34
C LEU A 95 -16.26 8.00 -1.38
N HIS A 96 -17.58 8.05 -1.44
CA HIS A 96 -18.38 8.90 -0.56
C HIS A 96 -18.21 8.49 0.91
N PRO A 97 -18.11 9.43 1.87
CA PRO A 97 -17.93 9.15 3.31
C PRO A 97 -18.91 8.14 3.92
N ARG A 98 -20.14 8.10 3.40
CA ARG A 98 -21.18 7.11 3.76
C ARG A 98 -20.80 5.65 3.50
N HIS A 99 -19.81 5.41 2.65
CA HIS A 99 -19.33 4.07 2.29
C HIS A 99 -18.02 3.70 2.97
N LEU A 100 -17.43 4.60 3.75
CA LEU A 100 -16.29 4.27 4.59
C LEU A 100 -16.74 3.29 5.67
N ASN A 101 -15.85 2.40 6.08
CA ASN A 101 -16.08 1.58 7.25
C ASN A 101 -15.62 2.36 8.52
N THR A 102 -15.95 1.83 9.69
CA THR A 102 -15.61 2.46 10.98
C THR A 102 -14.10 2.57 11.19
N GLU A 103 -13.31 1.62 10.69
CA GLU A 103 -11.85 1.57 10.83
C GLU A 103 -11.19 2.68 9.99
N ASP A 104 -11.66 2.88 8.76
CA ASP A 104 -11.22 3.94 7.86
C ASP A 104 -11.47 5.32 8.48
N VAL A 105 -12.63 5.49 9.12
CA VAL A 105 -12.98 6.73 9.82
C VAL A 105 -12.06 6.95 11.02
N HIS A 106 -11.72 5.92 11.80
CA HIS A 106 -10.72 6.04 12.87
C HIS A 106 -9.35 6.48 12.35
N VAL A 107 -8.92 5.91 11.22
CA VAL A 107 -7.66 6.30 10.58
C VAL A 107 -7.70 7.77 10.13
N LEU A 108 -8.81 8.22 9.56
CA LEU A 108 -9.00 9.62 9.15
C LEU A 108 -9.08 10.58 10.33
N LEU A 109 -9.75 10.20 11.42
CA LEU A 109 -9.82 10.97 12.66
C LEU A 109 -8.43 11.09 13.30
N ALA A 110 -7.67 10.00 13.36
CA ALA A 110 -6.30 10.01 13.88
C ALA A 110 -5.36 10.89 13.05
N ALA A 111 -5.53 10.90 11.71
CA ALA A 111 -4.66 11.64 10.80
C ALA A 111 -5.03 13.13 10.65
N PHE A 112 -6.32 13.47 10.64
CA PHE A 112 -6.81 14.80 10.26
C PHE A 112 -7.78 15.42 11.28
N GLY A 113 -8.12 14.72 12.35
CA GLY A 113 -9.03 15.19 13.40
C GLY A 113 -10.51 15.13 13.01
N LYS A 114 -11.35 15.72 13.85
CA LYS A 114 -12.83 15.65 13.74
C LYS A 114 -13.39 16.22 12.44
N GLU A 115 -12.69 17.22 11.89
CA GLU A 115 -13.09 17.91 10.66
C GLU A 115 -12.39 17.36 9.42
N TRP A 116 -11.95 16.08 9.45
CA TRP A 116 -11.24 15.43 8.34
C TRP A 116 -11.98 15.59 6.99
N TYR A 117 -13.31 15.57 7.01
CA TYR A 117 -14.16 15.64 5.83
C TYR A 117 -14.03 16.95 5.06
N LYS A 118 -13.72 18.07 5.74
CA LYS A 118 -13.50 19.38 5.10
C LYS A 118 -12.28 19.36 4.17
N LYS A 119 -11.31 18.47 4.42
CA LYS A 119 -10.11 18.31 3.59
C LYS A 119 -10.41 17.70 2.22
N PHE A 120 -11.57 17.09 2.06
CA PHE A 120 -12.02 16.42 0.83
C PHE A 120 -13.28 17.09 0.26
N ASP A 121 -13.51 18.36 0.60
CA ASP A 121 -14.62 19.18 0.11
C ASP A 121 -16.03 18.60 0.41
N TYR A 122 -16.15 17.82 1.49
CA TYR A 122 -17.45 17.37 2.01
C TYR A 122 -17.98 18.30 3.08
N GLU A 123 -19.30 18.35 3.24
CA GLU A 123 -19.98 19.06 4.31
C GLU A 123 -20.36 18.10 5.45
N GLU A 124 -20.62 18.64 6.65
CA GLU A 124 -21.02 17.83 7.81
C GLU A 124 -22.29 17.00 7.53
N GLY A 125 -23.21 17.51 6.71
CA GLY A 125 -24.43 16.81 6.30
C GLY A 125 -24.21 15.58 5.42
N ASP A 126 -23.04 15.48 4.77
CA ASP A 126 -22.68 14.32 3.96
C ASP A 126 -22.18 13.15 4.82
N ILE A 127 -21.78 13.45 6.06
CA ILE A 127 -21.16 12.51 6.98
C ILE A 127 -22.23 11.80 7.82
N PRO A 128 -22.21 10.46 7.88
CA PRO A 128 -23.03 9.71 8.82
C PRO A 128 -22.88 10.21 10.26
N SER A 129 -24.01 10.40 10.95
CA SER A 129 -24.04 10.97 12.30
C SER A 129 -23.20 10.18 13.31
N ASN A 130 -23.15 8.85 13.16
CA ASN A 130 -22.32 7.99 14.00
C ASN A 130 -20.82 8.32 13.89
N TYR A 131 -20.33 8.78 12.73
CA TYR A 131 -18.93 9.16 12.58
C TYR A 131 -18.60 10.50 13.22
N LEU A 132 -19.57 11.43 13.26
CA LEU A 132 -19.41 12.70 13.96
C LEU A 132 -19.35 12.50 15.48
N GLU A 133 -20.09 11.55 16.02
CA GLU A 133 -20.07 11.19 17.44
C GLU A 133 -18.74 10.56 17.85
N MET A 134 -18.15 9.72 17.00
CA MET A 134 -16.83 9.11 17.25
C MET A 134 -15.70 10.15 17.37
N GLY A 135 -15.81 11.27 16.65
CA GLY A 135 -14.89 12.37 16.84
C GLY A 135 -15.02 12.99 18.24
N LYS A 136 -16.23 13.09 18.79
CA LYS A 136 -16.47 13.79 20.06
C LYS A 136 -15.81 13.10 21.26
N SER A 137 -15.89 11.78 21.34
CA SER A 137 -15.35 11.01 22.47
C SER A 137 -13.83 11.11 22.66
N LEU A 138 -13.09 11.56 21.65
CA LEU A 138 -11.63 11.65 21.71
C LEU A 138 -11.12 12.91 22.43
N ASP A 139 -11.93 13.95 22.58
CA ASP A 139 -11.49 15.18 23.29
C ASP A 139 -11.78 15.13 24.79
N ASP A 140 -12.76 14.32 25.22
CA ASP A 140 -13.16 14.25 26.62
C ASP A 140 -12.06 13.61 27.49
N ASP A 141 -11.19 12.78 26.90
CA ASP A 141 -10.07 12.14 27.60
C ASP A 141 -8.85 13.08 27.79
N GLU A 142 -8.73 14.19 27.04
CA GLU A 142 -7.59 15.12 27.17
C GLU A 142 -7.78 16.19 28.27
N GLU A 143 -9.01 16.37 28.80
CA GLU A 143 -9.25 17.34 29.87
C GLU A 143 -8.95 16.79 31.28
N GLU A 144 -9.05 15.48 31.52
CA GLU A 144 -8.78 14.91 32.86
C GLU A 144 -7.29 14.97 33.27
N GLU A 145 -6.33 14.88 32.34
CA GLU A 145 -4.90 14.96 32.68
C GLU A 145 -4.43 16.35 33.14
N LYS A 146 -5.21 17.41 32.88
CA LYS A 146 -4.86 18.78 33.28
C LYS A 146 -5.29 19.11 34.71
N GLU A 147 -6.27 18.40 35.27
CA GLU A 147 -6.72 18.66 36.65
C GLU A 147 -5.83 17.97 37.69
N GLU A 148 -5.26 16.78 37.42
CA GLU A 148 -4.41 16.08 38.40
C GLU A 148 -3.08 16.80 38.69
N LYS A 149 -2.54 17.57 37.73
CA LYS A 149 -1.29 18.32 37.93
C LYS A 149 -1.46 19.60 38.75
N LYS A 150 -2.70 20.02 39.05
CA LYS A 150 -2.97 21.24 39.83
C LYS A 150 -3.11 20.97 41.34
N THR A 151 -3.22 19.72 41.75
CA THR A 151 -3.50 19.32 43.14
C THR A 151 -2.26 18.86 43.93
N ILE A 152 -1.09 18.79 43.29
CA ILE A 152 0.19 18.36 43.91
C ILE A 152 1.19 19.54 44.05
N GLY A 153 0.76 20.78 43.75
CA GLY A 153 1.56 22.01 43.92
C GLY A 153 1.35 22.70 45.26
#